data_AF-A0A1V6I1H6-F1
#
_entry.id   AF-A0A1V6I1H6-F1
#
_cell.length_a   1.000
_cell.length_b   1.000
_cell.length_c   1.000
_cell.angle_alpha   90.00
_cell.angle_beta   90.00
_cell.angle_gamma   90.00
#
_symmetry.space_group_name_H-M   'P 1'
#
loop_
_entity.id
_entity.type
_entity.pdbx_description
1 polymer ?
#
loop_
_entity_poly.entity_id
_entity_poly.type
_entity_poly.pdbx_seq_one_letter_code
_entity_poly.pdbx_strand_id
1 'polypeptide(L)'
;MIAVTIGYPDENPPLTDRLPLEAVIHQSKYQDYDKNAIDLYFEEKENLDLYKEIVNENGLENLAQVFTERRYTKKDNEEISSKLLQVIKQQGFLNE
;
A
#
# COMPACT_ATOMS: atom_id res chain seq x y z
N MET A 1 -8.14 -14.21 5.61
CA MET A 1 -7.18 -15.32 5.55
C MET A 1 -6.09 -14.92 4.58
N ILE A 2 -4.84 -15.30 4.87
CA ILE A 2 -3.67 -15.01 4.03
C ILE A 2 -3.07 -16.35 3.62
N ALA A 3 -2.57 -16.46 2.39
CA ALA A 3 -1.80 -17.62 1.94
C ALA A 3 -0.31 -17.27 1.98
N VAL A 4 0.53 -18.20 2.42
CA VAL A 4 1.99 -18.04 2.50
C VAL A 4 2.65 -19.11 1.64
N THR A 5 3.50 -18.69 0.71
CA THR A 5 4.35 -19.59 -0.10
C THR A 5 5.66 -19.86 0.64
N ILE A 6 6.07 -21.12 0.76
CA ILE A 6 7.28 -21.54 1.49
C ILE A 6 8.15 -22.41 0.56
N GLY A 7 9.46 -22.15 0.57
CA GLY A 7 10.46 -22.89 -0.19
C GLY A 7 11.87 -22.47 0.21
N TYR A 8 12.89 -23.13 -0.36
CA TYR A 8 14.26 -22.67 -0.24
C TYR A 8 14.48 -21.43 -1.12
N PRO A 9 15.20 -20.40 -0.67
CA PRO A 9 15.44 -19.20 -1.45
C PRO A 9 16.38 -19.50 -2.62
N ASP A 10 15.96 -19.15 -3.84
CA ASP A 10 16.79 -19.15 -5.06
C ASP A 10 17.17 -17.72 -5.50
N GLU A 11 16.84 -16.72 -4.67
CA GLU A 11 17.10 -15.31 -4.90
C GLU A 11 17.56 -14.64 -3.60
N ASN A 12 18.29 -13.51 -3.73
CA ASN A 12 18.72 -12.68 -2.60
C ASN A 12 18.35 -11.21 -2.85
N PRO A 13 17.06 -10.84 -2.80
CA PRO A 13 16.62 -9.48 -3.07
C PRO A 13 17.11 -8.50 -1.97
N PRO A 14 17.32 -7.21 -2.32
CA PRO A 14 17.66 -6.20 -1.33
C PRO A 14 16.49 -5.93 -0.38
N LEU A 15 16.79 -5.28 0.75
CA LEU A 15 15.75 -4.79 1.65
C LEU A 15 14.93 -3.69 0.96
N THR A 16 13.61 -3.72 1.21
CA THR A 16 12.71 -2.65 0.79
C THR A 16 12.68 -1.55 1.85
N ASP A 17 12.48 -0.30 1.41
CA ASP A 17 12.41 0.86 2.28
C ASP A 17 11.16 0.85 3.17
N ARG A 18 11.15 1.68 4.21
CA ARG A 18 10.02 1.88 5.13
C ARG A 18 9.86 3.37 5.39
N LEU A 19 8.65 3.76 5.76
CA LEU A 19 8.44 5.11 6.27
C LEU A 19 9.24 5.32 7.56
N PRO A 20 9.73 6.55 7.81
CA PRO A 20 10.41 6.87 9.05
C PRO A 20 9.47 6.68 10.25
N LEU A 21 10.04 6.46 11.43
CA LEU A 21 9.28 6.08 12.62
C LEU A 21 8.25 7.17 13.00
N GLU A 22 8.64 8.42 12.82
CA GLU A 22 7.84 9.62 13.10
C GLU A 22 6.61 9.73 12.18
N ALA A 23 6.64 9.08 11.01
CA ALA A 23 5.52 9.02 10.07
C ALA A 23 4.53 7.86 10.38
N VAL A 24 4.80 7.07 11.42
CA VAL A 24 3.98 5.90 11.79
C VAL A 24 3.57 5.96 13.26
N ILE A 25 4.46 6.41 14.15
CA ILE A 25 4.20 6.49 15.58
C ILE A 25 3.55 7.83 15.93
N HIS A 26 2.35 7.75 16.48
CA HIS A 26 1.61 8.87 17.03
C HIS A 26 1.59 8.81 18.56
N GLN A 27 2.02 9.88 19.23
CA GLN A 27 2.07 9.94 20.68
C GLN A 27 0.73 10.42 21.26
N SER A 28 0.08 9.56 22.06
CA SER A 28 -1.18 9.80 22.81
C SER A 28 -2.44 10.08 21.99
N LYS A 29 -2.33 10.66 20.79
CA LYS A 29 -3.44 10.94 19.87
C LYS A 29 -2.96 10.86 18.43
N TYR A 30 -3.89 10.59 17.51
CA TYR A 30 -3.61 10.67 16.08
C TYR A 30 -3.12 12.08 15.71
N GLN A 31 -2.06 12.14 14.93
CA GLN A 31 -1.47 13.37 14.40
C GLN A 31 -1.74 13.38 12.91
N ASP A 32 -2.53 14.34 12.46
CA ASP A 32 -2.83 14.46 11.04
C ASP A 32 -1.62 14.98 10.25
N TYR A 33 -1.55 14.65 8.97
CA TYR A 33 -0.43 14.98 8.10
C TYR A 33 -0.81 16.10 7.15
N ASP A 34 -0.08 17.21 7.22
CA ASP A 34 -0.16 18.24 6.19
C ASP A 34 0.71 17.87 4.98
N LYS A 35 0.59 18.66 3.91
CA LYS A 35 1.35 18.43 2.68
C LYS A 35 2.87 18.38 2.92
N ASN A 36 3.40 19.27 3.75
CA ASN A 36 4.84 19.35 3.99
C ASN A 36 5.35 18.11 4.72
N ALA A 37 4.56 17.58 5.67
CA ALA A 37 4.89 16.34 6.36
C ALA A 37 4.88 15.15 5.39
N ILE A 38 3.89 15.07 4.49
CA ILE A 38 3.84 14.02 3.46
C ILE A 38 5.05 14.13 2.52
N ASP A 39 5.31 15.31 1.98
CA ASP A 39 6.45 15.55 1.08
C ASP A 39 7.77 15.15 1.77
N LEU A 40 7.97 15.52 3.04
CA LEU A 40 9.14 15.14 3.84
C LEU A 40 9.27 13.63 4.03
N TYR A 41 8.19 12.93 4.40
CA TYR A 41 8.25 11.51 4.73
C TYR A 41 8.36 10.60 3.50
N PHE A 42 7.92 11.08 2.33
CA PHE A 42 7.99 10.33 1.09
C PHE A 42 9.20 10.70 0.22
N GLU A 43 9.94 11.76 0.54
CA GLU A 43 11.08 12.25 -0.25
C GLU A 43 12.09 11.14 -0.57
N GLU A 44 12.52 10.37 0.44
CA GLU A 44 13.50 9.30 0.24
C GLU A 44 12.93 8.23 -0.70
N LYS A 45 11.72 7.74 -0.42
CA LYS A 45 11.04 6.71 -1.21
C LYS A 45 10.88 7.12 -2.66
N GLU A 46 10.32 8.30 -2.92
CA GLU A 46 10.05 8.77 -4.29
C GLU A 46 11.32 9.08 -5.08
N ASN A 47 12.46 9.26 -4.38
CA ASN A 47 13.74 9.48 -5.02
C ASN A 47 14.53 8.22 -5.37
N LEU A 48 14.16 7.04 -4.85
CA LEU A 48 14.81 5.77 -5.23
C LEU A 48 14.55 5.44 -6.70
N ASP A 49 15.59 4.97 -7.39
CA ASP A 49 15.52 4.63 -8.82
C ASP A 49 14.41 3.62 -9.12
N LEU A 50 14.20 2.64 -8.23
CA LEU A 50 13.12 1.66 -8.31
C LEU A 50 11.75 2.32 -8.47
N TYR A 51 11.43 3.33 -7.66
CA TYR A 51 10.11 3.95 -7.68
C TYR A 51 9.96 4.93 -8.85
N LYS A 52 11.04 5.61 -9.24
CA LYS A 52 11.07 6.43 -10.46
C LYS A 52 10.82 5.59 -11.71
N GLU A 53 11.44 4.42 -11.79
CA GLU A 53 11.21 3.46 -12.88
C GLU A 53 9.76 2.98 -12.89
N ILE A 54 9.21 2.56 -11.74
CA ILE A 54 7.80 2.14 -11.64
C ILE A 54 6.84 3.24 -12.12
N VAL A 55 7.07 4.50 -11.75
CA VAL A 55 6.24 5.63 -12.19
C VAL A 55 6.33 5.83 -13.70
N ASN A 56 7.55 5.81 -14.25
CA ASN A 56 7.81 5.96 -15.68
C ASN A 56 7.19 4.82 -16.51
N GLU A 57 7.34 3.57 -16.08
CA GLU A 57 6.77 2.40 -16.76
C GLU A 57 5.24 2.43 -16.81
N ASN A 58 4.60 3.04 -15.80
CA ASN A 58 3.14 3.18 -15.76
C ASN A 58 2.64 4.43 -16.51
N GLY A 59 3.54 5.30 -16.97
CA GLY A 59 3.22 6.54 -17.67
C GLY A 59 2.46 7.54 -16.79
N LEU A 60 2.80 7.59 -15.50
CA LEU A 60 2.12 8.44 -14.49
C LEU A 60 3.09 9.49 -13.95
N GLU A 61 2.56 10.45 -13.19
CA GLU A 61 3.33 11.59 -12.67
C GLU A 61 3.98 11.30 -11.32
N ASN A 62 3.37 10.44 -10.51
CA ASN A 62 3.86 10.11 -9.17
C ASN A 62 3.46 8.70 -8.72
N LEU A 63 4.07 8.27 -7.62
CA LEU A 63 3.88 6.94 -7.07
C LEU A 63 2.45 6.72 -6.56
N ALA A 64 1.80 7.75 -6.00
CA ALA A 64 0.43 7.65 -5.51
C ALA A 64 -0.56 7.31 -6.64
N GLN A 65 -0.41 7.91 -7.83
CA GLN A 65 -1.20 7.59 -9.02
C GLN A 65 -1.02 6.13 -9.45
N VAL A 66 0.19 5.57 -9.37
CA VAL A 66 0.41 4.15 -9.68
C VAL A 66 -0.47 3.26 -8.80
N PHE A 67 -0.58 3.58 -7.51
CA PHE A 67 -1.43 2.83 -6.60
C PHE A 67 -2.92 3.06 -6.84
N THR A 68 -3.36 4.29 -7.08
CA THR A 68 -4.80 4.61 -7.21
C THR A 68 -5.37 4.30 -8.60
N GLU A 69 -4.55 4.31 -9.64
CA GLU A 69 -4.98 4.13 -11.03
C GLU A 69 -4.62 2.78 -11.63
N ARG A 70 -3.60 2.08 -11.11
CA ARG A 70 -3.12 0.81 -11.68
C ARG A 70 -3.24 -0.38 -10.74
N ARG A 71 -2.86 -0.23 -9.46
CA ARG A 71 -2.78 -1.38 -8.54
C ARG A 71 -4.02 -1.61 -7.69
N TYR A 72 -4.55 -0.56 -7.07
CA TYR A 72 -5.66 -0.61 -6.13
C TYR A 72 -6.73 0.41 -6.51
N THR A 73 -7.34 0.20 -7.68
CA THR A 73 -8.32 1.12 -8.21
C THR A 73 -9.55 1.21 -7.29
N LYS A 74 -10.22 2.37 -7.28
CA LYS A 74 -11.48 2.54 -6.53
C LYS A 74 -12.49 1.44 -6.88
N LYS A 75 -12.66 1.17 -8.18
CA LYS A 75 -13.57 0.15 -8.68
C LYS A 75 -13.24 -1.23 -8.09
N ASP A 76 -11.98 -1.65 -8.16
CA ASP A 76 -11.58 -2.97 -7.66
C ASP A 76 -11.74 -3.05 -6.14
N ASN A 77 -11.39 -1.99 -5.41
CA ASN A 77 -11.57 -1.92 -3.96
C ASN A 77 -13.04 -2.04 -3.55
N GLU A 78 -13.96 -1.38 -4.27
CA GLU A 78 -15.41 -1.48 -4.03
C GLU A 78 -15.93 -2.89 -4.35
N GLU A 79 -15.54 -3.46 -5.50
CA GLU A 79 -15.94 -4.81 -5.90
C GLU A 79 -15.42 -5.88 -4.91
N ILE A 80 -14.15 -5.78 -4.50
CA ILE A 80 -13.54 -6.68 -3.52
C ILE A 80 -14.24 -6.55 -2.17
N SER A 81 -14.56 -5.33 -1.73
CA SER A 81 -15.27 -5.09 -0.47
C SER A 81 -16.66 -5.73 -0.47
N SER A 82 -17.43 -5.58 -1.55
CA SER A 82 -18.74 -6.25 -1.67
C SER A 82 -18.63 -7.78 -1.65
N LYS A 83 -17.67 -8.35 -2.39
CA LYS A 83 -17.41 -9.79 -2.41
C LYS A 83 -16.98 -10.30 -1.03
N LEU A 84 -16.11 -9.58 -0.34
CA LEU A 84 -15.67 -9.92 1.01
C LEU A 84 -16.85 -9.97 1.98
N LEU A 85 -17.71 -8.94 1.99
CA LEU A 85 -18.90 -8.92 2.83
C LEU A 85 -19.85 -10.09 2.53
N GLN A 86 -20.05 -10.42 1.25
CA GLN A 86 -20.84 -11.57 0.84
C GLN A 86 -20.25 -12.87 1.39
N VAL A 87 -18.93 -13.08 1.27
CA VAL A 87 -18.26 -14.27 1.80
C VAL A 87 -18.37 -14.34 3.32
N ILE A 88 -18.16 -13.23 4.03
CA ILE A 88 -18.29 -13.21 5.51
C ILE A 88 -19.72 -13.60 5.93
N LYS A 89 -20.75 -13.08 5.24
CA LYS A 89 -22.16 -13.47 5.46
C LYS A 89 -22.40 -14.96 5.18
N GLN A 90 -21.95 -15.45 4.03
CA GLN A 90 -22.11 -16.87 3.64
C GLN A 90 -21.45 -17.83 4.61
N GLN A 91 -20.33 -17.42 5.22
CA GLN A 91 -19.62 -18.20 6.23
C GLN A 91 -20.22 -18.06 7.65
N GLY A 92 -21.31 -17.31 7.81
CA GLY A 92 -22.00 -17.13 9.10
C GLY A 92 -21.26 -16.24 10.09
N PHE A 93 -20.31 -15.42 9.64
CA PHE A 93 -19.54 -14.50 10.49
C PHE A 93 -20.12 -13.08 10.55
N LEU A 94 -21.22 -12.83 9.85
CA LEU A 94 -21.98 -11.59 9.95
C LEU A 94 -23.46 -11.94 10.07
N ASN A 95 -24.11 -11.40 11.11
CA ASN A 95 -25.56 -11.53 11.29
C ASN A 95 -26.29 -10.74 10.20
N GLU A 96 -27.53 -11.14 9.89
CA GLU A 96 -28.44 -10.40 9.01
C GLU A 96 -28.81 -9.03 9.60
#